data_AF-A0A2R6LU80-F1
#
_entry.id   AF-A0A2R6LU80-F1
#
_cell.length_a   1.000
_cell.length_b   1.000
_cell.length_c   1.000
_cell.angle_alpha   90.00
_cell.angle_beta   90.00
_cell.angle_gamma   90.00
#
_symmetry.space_group_name_H-M   'P 1'
#
loop_
_entity.id
_entity.type
_entity.pdbx_description
1 polymer ?
#
loop_
_entity_poly.entity_id
_entity_poly.type
_entity_poly.pdbx_seq_one_letter_code
_entity_poly.pdbx_strand_id
1 'polypeptide(L)'
;MSNEDATVVKGYADLISDPKLEGDDPDIIARELQEHGAKDDYLVVWLPDWLAEEKPIEPIDRSENVISGRVDHKTAKAYLLVDGRAEVWLPKSVIRVFRLDASVDDLQIPQSGLTDYATDGGGR
;
A
#
# COMPACT_ATOMS: atom_id res chain seq x y z
N MET A 1 18.01 -7.42 -2.11
CA MET A 1 18.56 -6.07 -2.41
C MET A 1 17.91 -5.06 -1.46
N SER A 2 18.69 -4.32 -0.69
CA SER A 2 18.14 -3.35 0.28
C SER A 2 17.50 -2.16 -0.45
N ASN A 3 16.19 -2.00 -0.35
CA ASN A 3 15.51 -0.77 -0.73
C ASN A 3 15.59 0.20 0.45
N GLU A 4 16.67 0.97 0.51
CA GLU A 4 16.90 1.97 1.57
C GLU A 4 15.81 3.05 1.61
N ASP A 5 15.04 3.21 0.53
CA ASP A 5 13.93 4.17 0.40
C ASP A 5 12.56 3.62 0.86
N ALA A 6 12.49 2.38 1.36
CA ALA A 6 11.24 1.76 1.76
C ALA A 6 10.98 1.92 3.27
N THR A 7 9.75 2.28 3.61
CA THR A 7 9.21 2.22 4.97
C THR A 7 9.02 0.76 5.34
N VAL A 8 9.76 0.32 6.36
CA VAL A 8 9.66 -1.03 6.90
C VAL A 8 8.51 -1.08 7.89
N VAL A 9 7.52 -1.92 7.59
CA VAL A 9 6.30 -2.12 8.37
C VAL A 9 6.49 -3.33 9.26
N LYS A 10 6.50 -3.12 10.58
CA LYS A 10 6.62 -4.17 11.61
C LYS A 10 5.28 -4.58 12.18
N GLY A 11 4.27 -3.74 12.00
CA GLY A 11 2.93 -4.01 12.46
C GLY A 11 1.94 -3.01 11.86
N TYR A 12 0.67 -3.35 11.95
CA TYR A 12 -0.42 -2.47 11.51
C TYR A 12 -0.37 -1.08 12.19
N ALA A 13 0.15 -1.03 13.42
CA ALA A 13 0.38 0.22 14.15
C ALA A 13 1.27 1.23 13.39
N ASP A 14 2.24 0.76 12.60
CA ASP A 14 3.11 1.64 11.81
C ASP A 14 2.36 2.32 10.67
N LEU A 15 1.33 1.65 10.12
CA LEU A 15 0.51 2.17 9.03
C LEU A 15 -0.48 3.23 9.55
N ILE A 16 -1.22 2.94 10.61
CA ILE A 16 -2.17 3.91 11.20
C ILE A 16 -1.47 5.13 11.82
N SER A 17 -0.18 5.01 12.15
CA SER A 17 0.61 6.12 12.68
C SER A 17 1.17 7.01 11.57
N ASP A 18 1.06 6.62 10.30
CA ASP A 18 1.49 7.43 9.16
C ASP A 18 0.40 8.47 8.84
N PRO A 19 0.64 9.78 9.08
CA PRO A 19 -0.39 10.81 8.89
C PRO A 19 -0.75 11.06 7.42
N LYS A 20 -0.06 10.41 6.47
CA LYS A 20 -0.40 10.48 5.05
C LYS A 20 -1.38 9.41 4.60
N LEU A 21 -1.53 8.34 5.39
CA LEU A 21 -2.45 7.27 5.08
C LEU A 21 -3.80 7.64 5.67
N GLU A 22 -4.81 7.74 4.80
CA GLU A 22 -6.16 8.16 5.19
C GLU A 22 -7.17 7.06 4.84
N GLY A 23 -8.33 7.09 5.50
CA GLY A 23 -9.42 6.16 5.21
C GLY A 23 -9.00 4.69 5.26
N ASP A 24 -9.20 3.99 4.14
CA ASP A 24 -8.92 2.56 3.97
C ASP A 24 -7.45 2.25 3.57
N ASP A 25 -6.59 3.27 3.38
CA ASP A 25 -5.20 3.07 2.94
C ASP A 25 -4.41 2.09 3.84
N PRO A 26 -4.44 2.21 5.19
CA PRO A 26 -3.70 1.30 6.05
C PRO A 26 -4.15 -0.16 5.90
N ASP A 27 -5.46 -0.39 5.76
CA ASP A 27 -6.04 -1.72 5.62
C ASP A 27 -5.64 -2.36 4.30
N ILE A 28 -5.68 -1.59 3.21
CA ILE A 28 -5.33 -2.06 1.87
C ILE A 28 -3.83 -2.34 1.80
N ILE A 29 -2.99 -1.43 2.31
CA ILE A 29 -1.53 -1.66 2.37
C ILE A 29 -1.21 -2.89 3.19
N ALA A 30 -1.85 -3.06 4.35
CA ALA A 30 -1.62 -4.22 5.21
C ALA A 30 -1.98 -5.53 4.51
N ARG A 31 -3.15 -5.59 3.84
CA ARG A 31 -3.60 -6.77 3.09
C ARG A 31 -2.64 -7.12 1.96
N GLU A 32 -2.24 -6.14 1.16
CA GLU A 32 -1.30 -6.34 0.05
C GLU A 32 0.08 -6.79 0.53
N LEU A 33 0.57 -6.24 1.65
CA LEU A 33 1.82 -6.68 2.28
C LEU A 33 1.71 -8.10 2.84
N GLN A 34 0.56 -8.51 3.36
CA GLN A 34 0.34 -9.88 3.83
C GLN A 34 0.32 -10.88 2.66
N GLU A 35 -0.31 -10.51 1.54
CA GLU A 35 -0.43 -11.40 0.38
C GLU A 35 0.87 -11.50 -0.45
N HIS A 36 1.61 -10.39 -0.54
CA HIS A 36 2.72 -10.26 -1.49
C HIS A 36 4.00 -9.68 -0.91
N GLY A 37 4.00 -9.14 0.31
CA GLY A 37 5.15 -8.44 0.91
C GLY A 37 6.37 -9.31 1.18
N ALA A 38 6.23 -10.63 1.19
CA ALA A 38 7.35 -11.58 1.25
C ALA A 38 8.11 -11.73 -0.09
N LYS A 39 7.57 -11.21 -1.20
CA LYS A 39 8.21 -11.27 -2.52
C LYS A 39 9.19 -10.10 -2.68
N ASP A 40 10.48 -10.41 -2.87
CA ASP A 40 11.55 -9.42 -2.98
C ASP A 40 11.37 -8.38 -4.10
N ASP A 41 10.72 -8.79 -5.19
CA ASP A 41 10.47 -8.01 -6.40
C ASP A 41 9.07 -7.40 -6.44
N TYR A 42 8.33 -7.43 -5.33
CA TYR A 42 7.02 -6.81 -5.20
C TYR A 42 7.07 -5.58 -4.30
N LEU A 43 6.32 -4.54 -4.63
CA LEU A 43 6.18 -3.34 -3.81
C LEU A 43 4.72 -2.97 -3.65
N VAL A 44 4.39 -2.48 -2.46
CA VAL A 44 3.17 -1.73 -2.18
C VAL A 44 3.56 -0.26 -2.05
N VAL A 45 2.90 0.60 -2.81
CA VAL A 45 3.26 2.01 -2.94
C VAL A 45 2.03 2.87 -2.73
N TRP A 46 2.17 3.86 -1.87
CA TRP A 46 1.23 4.97 -1.78
C TRP A 46 1.76 6.16 -2.59
N LEU A 47 0.85 6.85 -3.27
CA LEU A 47 1.15 8.00 -4.09
C LEU A 47 0.14 9.13 -3.82
N PRO A 48 0.56 10.40 -3.95
CA PRO A 48 -0.34 11.53 -3.78
C PRO A 48 -1.35 11.63 -4.94
N ASP A 49 -2.54 12.19 -4.67
CA ASP A 49 -3.69 12.23 -5.59
C ASP A 49 -3.32 12.74 -6.98
N TRP A 50 -2.59 13.86 -7.05
CA TRP A 50 -2.17 14.45 -8.33
C TRP A 50 -1.36 13.49 -9.20
N LEU A 51 -0.57 12.59 -8.59
CA LEU A 51 0.20 11.59 -9.32
C LEU A 51 -0.69 10.40 -9.72
N ALA A 52 -1.72 10.10 -8.91
CA ALA A 52 -2.68 9.04 -9.20
C ALA A 52 -3.49 9.37 -10.44
N GLU A 53 -3.95 10.63 -10.52
CA GLU A 53 -4.74 11.14 -11.63
C GLU A 53 -3.93 11.26 -12.94
N GLU A 54 -2.62 11.56 -12.86
CA GLU A 54 -1.76 11.71 -14.04
C GLU A 54 -1.29 10.37 -14.64
N LYS A 55 -1.27 9.30 -13.84
CA LYS A 55 -0.68 8.03 -14.26
C LYS A 55 -1.76 7.03 -14.64
N PRO A 56 -1.50 6.17 -15.65
CA PRO A 56 -2.42 5.10 -16.03
C PRO A 56 -2.29 3.93 -15.05
N ILE A 57 -2.52 4.18 -13.77
CA ILE A 57 -2.46 3.19 -12.71
C ILE A 57 -3.87 2.76 -12.34
N GLU A 58 -4.02 1.48 -11.98
CA GLU A 58 -5.27 1.00 -11.42
C GLU A 58 -5.15 0.96 -9.89
N PRO A 59 -5.91 1.79 -9.18
CA PRO A 59 -5.95 1.74 -7.72
C PRO A 59 -6.44 0.39 -7.21
N ILE A 60 -5.97 0.01 -6.03
CA ILE A 60 -6.36 -1.26 -5.41
C ILE A 60 -7.60 -1.05 -4.56
N ASP A 61 -8.65 -1.80 -4.91
CA ASP A 61 -9.89 -1.89 -4.13
C ASP A 61 -10.55 -0.52 -3.92
N ARG A 62 -10.59 -0.01 -2.68
CA ARG A 62 -11.26 1.25 -2.33
C ARG A 62 -10.32 2.45 -2.20
N SER A 63 -9.02 2.25 -2.32
CA SER A 63 -8.03 3.32 -2.18
C SER A 63 -7.57 3.80 -3.55
N GLU A 64 -7.78 5.07 -3.86
CA GLU A 64 -7.30 5.70 -5.09
C GLU A 64 -5.77 5.94 -5.10
N ASN A 65 -5.13 5.84 -3.93
CA ASN A 65 -3.74 6.25 -3.71
C ASN A 65 -2.75 5.09 -3.53
N VAL A 66 -3.26 3.87 -3.44
CA VAL A 66 -2.45 2.67 -3.18
C VAL A 66 -2.43 1.80 -4.42
N ILE A 67 -1.21 1.46 -4.83
CA ILE A 67 -0.94 0.52 -5.91
C ILE A 67 0.09 -0.51 -5.46
N SER A 68 0.08 -1.66 -6.10
CA SER A 68 1.00 -2.75 -5.84
C SER A 68 1.36 -3.44 -7.15
N GLY A 69 2.58 -3.96 -7.21
CA GLY A 69 3.07 -4.54 -8.45
C GLY A 69 4.50 -5.01 -8.37
N ARG A 70 4.94 -5.60 -9.48
CA ARG A 70 6.32 -6.08 -9.61
C ARG A 70 7.25 -4.94 -10.01
N VAL A 71 8.40 -4.86 -9.38
CA VAL A 71 9.49 -3.96 -9.78
C VAL A 71 10.23 -4.58 -10.94
N ASP A 72 10.08 -3.99 -12.12
CA ASP A 72 10.80 -4.43 -13.31
C ASP A 72 12.17 -3.73 -13.41
N HIS A 73 12.20 -2.41 -13.18
CA HIS A 73 13.43 -1.62 -13.16
C HIS A 73 13.50 -0.67 -11.96
N LYS A 74 14.73 -0.40 -11.50
CA LYS A 74 15.03 0.59 -10.46
C LYS A 74 16.12 1.54 -10.94
N THR A 75 15.89 2.83 -10.78
CA THR A 75 16.92 3.85 -10.94
C THR A 75 17.25 4.50 -9.60
N ALA A 76 18.23 5.40 -9.59
CA ALA A 76 18.52 6.21 -8.41
C ALA A 76 17.29 7.02 -7.95
N LYS A 77 16.42 7.46 -8.88
CA LYS A 77 15.35 8.43 -8.61
C LYS A 77 13.93 7.88 -8.75
N ALA A 78 13.75 6.69 -9.34
CA ALA A 78 12.43 6.16 -9.67
C ALA A 78 12.39 4.62 -9.67
N TYR A 79 11.20 4.08 -9.48
CA TYR A 79 10.86 2.67 -9.71
C TYR A 79 10.02 2.55 -10.98
N LEU A 80 10.25 1.51 -11.77
CA LEU A 80 9.33 1.06 -12.82
C LEU A 80 8.52 -0.11 -12.25
N LEU A 81 7.22 0.12 -12.07
CA LEU A 81 6.27 -0.86 -11.57
C LEU A 81 5.43 -1.41 -12.71
N VAL A 82 5.21 -2.72 -12.67
CA VAL A 82 4.38 -3.46 -13.62
C VAL A 82 3.26 -4.14 -12.83
N ASP A 83 2.03 -3.69 -13.06
CA ASP A 83 0.79 -4.20 -12.43
C ASP A 83 0.06 -5.23 -13.31
N GLY A 84 0.69 -5.63 -14.42
CA GLY A 84 0.15 -6.58 -15.40
C GLY A 84 -0.71 -5.93 -16.50
N ARG A 85 -1.11 -4.66 -16.35
CA ARG A 85 -1.84 -3.88 -17.38
C ARG A 85 -1.01 -2.74 -17.95
N ALA A 86 -0.21 -2.10 -17.11
CA ALA A 86 0.63 -0.99 -17.49
C ALA A 86 2.02 -1.08 -16.83
N GLU A 87 2.95 -0.32 -17.40
CA GLU A 87 4.25 -0.05 -16.81
C GLU A 87 4.31 1.43 -16.43
N VAL A 88 4.61 1.73 -15.17
CA VAL A 88 4.59 3.10 -14.66
C VAL A 88 5.89 3.46 -13.95
N TRP A 89 6.46 4.60 -14.33
CA TRP A 89 7.58 5.19 -13.62
C TRP A 89 7.08 6.03 -12.43
N LEU A 90 7.45 5.61 -11.23
CA LEU A 90 7.13 6.28 -9.98
C LEU A 90 8.37 6.98 -9.38
N PRO A 91 8.34 8.30 -9.18
CA PRO A 91 9.46 9.02 -8.60
C PRO A 91 9.55 8.79 -7.09
N LYS A 92 10.71 8.34 -6.61
CA LYS A 92 10.97 8.05 -5.19
C LYS A 92 10.78 9.25 -4.25
N SER A 93 10.94 10.46 -4.77
CA SER A 93 10.87 11.70 -3.97
C SER A 93 9.44 12.08 -3.57
N VAL A 94 8.42 11.48 -4.19
CA VAL A 94 7.01 11.86 -3.97
C VAL A 94 6.13 10.70 -3.52
N ILE A 95 6.54 9.46 -3.77
CA ILE A 95 5.82 8.25 -3.36
C ILE A 95 6.31 7.75 -1.99
N ARG A 96 5.52 6.87 -1.37
CA ARG A 96 5.92 6.08 -0.21
C ARG A 96 5.90 4.61 -0.57
N VAL A 97 7.00 3.93 -0.31
CA VAL A 97 7.13 2.49 -0.56
C VAL A 97 7.03 1.77 0.77
N PHE A 98 6.19 0.75 0.87
CA PHE A 98 6.04 -0.07 2.06
C PHE A 98 6.57 -1.48 1.81
N ARG A 99 7.20 -2.04 2.85
CA ARG A 99 7.69 -3.42 2.87
C ARG A 99 7.44 -4.04 4.22
N LEU A 100 7.12 -5.33 4.21
CA LEU A 100 7.04 -6.09 5.46
C LEU A 100 8.45 -6.30 6.02
N ASP A 101 8.60 -6.11 7.33
CA ASP A 101 9.84 -6.47 8.02
C ASP A 101 10.07 -7.98 7.92
N ALA A 102 11.32 -8.40 7.69
CA ALA A 102 11.66 -9.81 7.53
C ALA A 102 11.41 -10.66 8.79
N SER A 103 11.22 -10.03 9.95
CA SER A 103 10.86 -10.70 11.21
C SER A 103 9.36 -10.86 11.42
N VAL A 104 8.53 -10.34 10.51
CA VAL A 104 7.07 -10.41 10.60
C VAL A 104 6.57 -11.48 9.63
N ASP A 105 6.20 -12.63 10.18
CA ASP A 105 5.62 -13.73 9.40
C ASP A 105 4.13 -13.52 9.10
N ASP A 106 3.42 -12.80 9.97
CA ASP A 106 1.99 -12.54 9.84
C ASP A 106 1.61 -11.17 10.38
N LEU A 107 1.19 -10.27 9.46
CA LEU A 107 0.74 -8.95 9.81
C LEU A 107 -0.69 -9.04 10.38
N GLN A 108 -0.83 -8.86 11.70
CA GLN A 108 -2.16 -8.85 12.34
C GLN A 108 -2.91 -7.58 11.93
N ILE A 109 -3.77 -7.71 10.93
CA ILE A 109 -4.71 -6.68 10.53
C ILE A 109 -5.90 -6.79 11.49
N PRO A 110 -6.22 -5.75 12.28
CA PRO A 110 -7.46 -5.77 13.05
C PRO A 110 -8.59 -5.96 12.05
N GLN A 111 -9.38 -7.03 12.21
CA GLN A 111 -10.65 -7.12 11.51
C GLN A 111 -11.52 -6.00 12.07
N SER A 112 -11.46 -4.82 11.45
CA SER A 112 -12.52 -3.82 11.55
C SER A 112 -13.74 -4.48 10.93
N GLY A 113 -14.42 -5.23 11.78
CA GLY A 113 -15.61 -5.97 11.42
C GLY A 113 -16.58 -5.03 10.74
N LEU A 114 -17.10 -5.49 9.63
CA LEU A 114 -18.30 -5.02 8.95
C LEU A 114 -19.51 -5.13 9.89
N THR A 115 -19.47 -4.50 11.07
CA THR A 115 -20.45 -4.67 12.16
C THR A 115 -21.03 -3.34 12.64
N ASP A 116 -20.47 -2.19 12.28
CA ASP A 116 -21.03 -0.87 12.66
C ASP A 116 -22.16 -0.35 11.74
N TYR A 117 -22.82 -1.23 10.96
CA TYR A 117 -24.08 -0.91 10.26
C TYR A 117 -25.29 -1.74 10.69
N ALA A 118 -25.18 -2.54 11.77
CA ALA A 118 -26.30 -3.36 12.27
C ALA A 118 -26.97 -2.82 13.54
N THR A 119 -26.65 -1.61 14.02
CA THR A 119 -27.31 -1.01 15.19
C THR A 119 -27.53 0.49 15.00
N ASP A 120 -28.43 0.86 14.08
CA ASP A 120 -29.36 1.97 14.31
C ASP A 120 -30.57 1.82 13.39
N GLY A 121 -31.52 0.99 13.83
CA GLY A 121 -32.78 0.75 13.14
C GLY A 121 -33.87 0.33 14.11
N GLY A 122 -33.79 0.82 15.35
CA GLY A 122 -34.82 0.65 16.35
C GLY A 122 -35.45 2.00 16.69
N GLY A 123 -36.64 2.27 16.16
CA GLY A 123 -37.51 3.28 16.77
C GLY A 123 -38.43 4.06 15.82
N ARG A 124 -39.53 3.43 15.37
CA ARG A 124 -40.89 3.88 15.71
C ARG A 124 -41.95 2.90 15.24
#